data_AF-A0A960DNJ9-F1
#
_entry.id   AF-A0A960DNJ9-F1
#
_cell.length_a   1.000
_cell.length_b   1.000
_cell.length_c   1.000
_cell.angle_alpha   90.00
_cell.angle_beta   90.00
_cell.angle_gamma   90.00
#
_symmetry.space_group_name_H-M   'P 1'
#
loop_
_entity.id
_entity.type
_entity.pdbx_description
1 polymer ?
#
loop_
_entity_poly.entity_id
_entity_poly.type
_entity_poly.pdbx_seq_one_letter_code
_entity_poly.pdbx_strand_id
1 'polypeptide(L)' 'MDLFEYQGKQYFARYDIPVSPGDVAYTVDEAVAAAEMAGYPVVVKAQVQV' A
#
# COMPACT_ATOMS: atom_id res chain seq x y z
N MET A 1 0.69 20.00 -2.58
CA MET A 1 0.99 19.12 -1.42
C MET A 1 0.81 17.74 -1.96
N ASP A 2 1.90 17.00 -2.10
CA ASP A 2 1.92 15.75 -2.84
C ASP A 2 1.96 14.59 -1.85
N LEU A 3 1.06 13.62 -2.05
CA LEU A 3 0.92 12.44 -1.19
C LEU A 3 1.69 11.27 -1.79
N PHE A 4 2.24 10.41 -0.94
CA PHE A 4 2.64 9.07 -1.38
C PHE A 4 1.41 8.24 -1.77
N GLU A 5 1.58 7.24 -2.62
CA GLU A 5 0.47 6.38 -3.08
C GLU A 5 -0.31 5.78 -1.90
N TYR A 6 0.39 5.25 -0.88
CA TYR A 6 -0.27 4.63 0.28
C TYR A 6 -1.12 5.64 1.08
N GLN A 7 -0.66 6.90 1.19
CA GLN A 7 -1.39 7.96 1.88
C GLN A 7 -2.67 8.33 1.13
N GLY A 8 -2.60 8.41 -0.20
CA GLY A 8 -3.77 8.63 -1.05
C GLY A 8 -4.80 7.50 -0.91
N LYS A 9 -4.35 6.24 -0.90
CA LYS A 9 -5.22 5.07 -0.68
C LYS A 9 -5.90 5.12 0.70
N GLN A 10 -5.15 5.40 1.76
CA GLN A 10 -5.70 5.53 3.11
C GLN A 10 -6.73 6.65 3.21
N TYR A 11 -6.51 7.76 2.49
CA TYR A 11 -7.48 8.85 2.42
C TYR A 11 -8.78 8.42 1.72
N PHE A 12 -8.70 7.76 0.56
CA PHE A 12 -9.87 7.23 -0.16
C PHE A 12 -10.67 6.21 0.65
N ALA A 13 -10.00 5.33 1.38
CA ALA A 13 -10.66 4.33 2.23
C ALA A 13 -11.51 4.97 3.34
N ARG A 14 -11.16 6.15 3.86
CA ARG A 14 -11.96 6.88 4.86
C ARG A 14 -13.32 7.35 4.33
N TYR A 15 -13.48 7.38 3.01
CA TYR A 15 -14.71 7.77 2.32
C TYR A 15 -15.38 6.57 1.62
N ASP A 16 -15.05 5.34 2.05
CA ASP A 16 -15.59 4.10 1.49
C ASP A 16 -15.34 3.90 -0.01
N ILE A 17 -14.35 4.61 -0.56
CA ILE A 17 -13.90 4.40 -1.94
C ILE A 17 -13.05 3.12 -1.95
N PRO A 18 -13.38 2.10 -2.77
CA PRO A 18 -12.63 0.86 -2.82
C PRO A 18 -11.16 1.08 -3.19
N VAL A 19 -10.25 0.47 -2.42
CA VAL A 19 -8.81 0.48 -2.67
C VAL A 19 -8.27 -0.95 -2.65
N SER A 20 -7.18 -1.19 -3.38
CA SER A 20 -6.52 -2.50 -3.37
C SER A 20 -5.94 -2.81 -1.98
N PRO A 21 -6.05 -4.06 -1.49
CA PRO A 21 -5.41 -4.48 -0.25
C PRO A 21 -3.88 -4.38 -0.37
N GLY A 22 -3.22 -4.04 0.73
CA GLY A 22 -1.77 -3.91 0.82
C GLY A 22 -1.36 -3.00 1.97
N ASP A 23 -0.08 -2.99 2.29
CA ASP A 23 0.50 -2.20 3.38
C ASP A 23 1.84 -1.58 2.95
N VAL A 24 2.31 -0.59 3.72
CA VAL A 24 3.64 -0.03 3.58
C VAL A 24 4.65 -0.91 4.32
N ALA A 25 5.83 -1.09 3.74
CA ALA A 25 6.91 -1.86 4.33
C ALA A 25 8.22 -1.07 4.26
N TYR A 26 8.98 -1.09 5.33
CA TYR A 26 10.31 -0.49 5.45
C TYR A 26 11.43 -1.54 5.41
N THR A 27 11.07 -2.81 5.62
CA THR A 27 12.00 -3.95 5.53
C THR A 27 11.47 -5.01 4.56
N VAL A 28 12.35 -5.93 4.16
CA VAL A 28 11.97 -7.06 3.30
C VAL A 28 10.96 -7.98 4.01
N ASP A 29 11.18 -8.27 5.29
CA ASP A 29 10.30 -9.17 6.06
C ASP A 29 8.88 -8.59 6.20
N GLU A 30 8.76 -7.28 6.43
CA GLU A 30 7.46 -6.59 6.42
C GLU A 30 6.77 -6.68 5.06
N ALA A 31 7.53 -6.55 3.96
CA ALA A 31 6.96 -6.65 2.61
C ALA A 31 6.44 -8.07 2.32
N VAL A 32 7.13 -9.10 2.81
CA VAL A 32 6.69 -10.50 2.67
C VAL A 32 5.43 -10.74 3.49
N ALA A 33 5.40 -10.33 4.76
CA ALA A 33 4.23 -10.48 5.61
C ALA A 33 3.00 -9.74 5.04
N ALA A 34 3.18 -8.53 4.51
CA ALA A 34 2.11 -7.78 3.85
C ALA A 34 1.59 -8.49 2.60
N ALA A 35 2.47 -9.13 1.81
CA ALA A 35 2.08 -9.88 0.63
C ALA A 35 1.24 -11.13 0.98
N GLU A 36 1.63 -11.87 2.03
CA GLU A 36 0.89 -13.03 2.53
C GLU A 36 -0.51 -12.64 3.01
N MET A 37 -0.64 -11.52 3.73
CA MET A 37 -1.93 -11.01 4.18
C MET A 37 -2.82 -10.50 3.03
N ALA A 38 -2.24 -9.85 2.02
CA ALA A 38 -2.99 -9.30 0.89
C ALA A 38 -3.47 -10.39 -0.08
N GLY A 39 -2.77 -11.53 -0.15
CA GLY A 39 -3.04 -12.64 -1.05
C GLY A 39 -2.42 -12.46 -2.43
N TYR A 40 -1.80 -13.53 -2.95
CA TYR A 40 -1.11 -13.50 -4.24
C TYR A 40 -2.07 -13.54 -5.44
N PRO A 41 -1.69 -12.93 -6.59
CA PRO A 41 -0.44 -12.20 -6.85
C PRO A 41 -0.42 -10.78 -6.28
N VAL A 42 0.77 -10.26 -5.98
CA VAL A 42 0.97 -8.89 -5.44
C VAL A 42 1.90 -8.04 -6.31
N VAL A 43 1.87 -6.72 -6.13
CA VAL A 43 2.75 -5.76 -6.81
C VAL A 43 3.55 -4.98 -5.76
N VAL A 44 4.88 -5.00 -5.87
CA VAL A 44 5.78 -4.20 -5.02
C VAL A 44 6.02 -2.84 -5.69
N LYS A 45 5.79 -1.75 -4.97
CA LYS A 45 5.90 -0.38 -5.49
C LYS A 45 6.74 0.50 -4.57
N ALA A 46 7.79 1.11 -5.13
CA ALA A 46 8.56 2.11 -4.41
C ALA A 46 7.67 3.30 -4.02
N GLN A 47 7.68 3.68 -2.74
CA GLN A 47 6.96 4.85 -2.26
C GLN A 47 7.85 6.09 -2.41
N VAL A 48 7.71 6.75 -3.57
CA VAL A 48 8.39 8.01 -3.89
C VAL A 48 7.35 9.11 -4.13
N GLN A 49 7.72 10.37 -3.86
CA GLN A 49 6.92 11.52 -4.28
C GLN A 49 7.06 11.68 -5.79
N VAL A 50 5.98 12.07 -6.45
CA VAL A 50 5.96 12.43 -7.87
C VAL A 50 6.02 13.94 -7.99
#